data_AF-A0A7X6HQ21-F1
#
_entry.id   AF-A0A7X6HQ21-F1
#
_cell.length_a   1.000
_cell.length_b   1.000
_cell.length_c   1.000
_cell.angle_alpha   90.00
_cell.angle_beta   90.00
_cell.angle_gamma   90.00
#
_symmetry.space_group_name_H-M   'P 1'
#
loop_
_entity.id
_entity.type
_entity.pdbx_description
1 polymer ?
#
loop_
_entity_poly.entity_id
_entity_poly.type
_entity_poly.pdbx_seq_one_letter_code
_entity_poly.pdbx_strand_id
1 'polypeptide(L)'
;MRLLAENIKFCLSSNELREPKPPIDRKIKSIELSPSPTSNNRLHPKNTREKHIVFIDSRVENWQQLASGIKPGTEAILLDPTGDGISQITKTLAKRSGLDSIQIVAHGKPASLQIGTAKLDSNSIENYSSQLQQWQKSLIKNGDILLVACSLAAGEIGKTFVQQLRKITGANIAASANLTGSAAKGGDWELEVVAGEVTACLAFQQTALETYNFVLGTLVNETFSNATVLGPWTYSGANRTVFDPSSPFPAAQQSIPGITAGTLSGVFPGLGGDLVGSGVLRLTTDNPGQQAFVLYNNTIPSTDGLRITFDFFAYGGTDAQPGDGISFFLIDGTASSIEPGGFGGSLGYANNSFLESPGLVGGYLGIGLDEFGNFSNPTEGRIGGPGQVPDAVTIRGGQVTRYQFLTNAVVPGGIDNPIISDRALARKRIQIILDPPTSPTTPNRLTVALDLNNNDLFTDPGETLINIPNLATANGSDTC
;
A
#
# COMPACT_ATOMS: atom_id res chain seq x y z
N MET A 1 -30.91 -25.32 -12.15
CA MET A 1 -29.90 -24.66 -12.99
C MET A 1 -28.85 -24.02 -12.09
N ARG A 2 -27.58 -24.38 -12.24
CA ARG A 2 -26.44 -23.54 -11.84
C ARG A 2 -25.59 -23.41 -13.09
N LEU A 3 -25.39 -22.18 -13.57
CA LEU A 3 -24.46 -21.92 -14.66
C LEU A 3 -23.04 -21.92 -14.11
N LEU A 4 -22.08 -22.29 -14.95
CA LEU A 4 -20.66 -22.29 -14.61
C LEU A 4 -20.18 -20.84 -14.54
N ALA A 5 -19.52 -20.49 -13.44
CA ALA A 5 -18.54 -19.42 -13.45
C ALA A 5 -17.22 -20.06 -13.85
N GLU A 6 -16.82 -19.88 -15.11
CA GLU A 6 -15.44 -20.16 -15.52
C GLU A 6 -14.61 -18.96 -15.06
N ASN A 7 -13.89 -19.11 -13.94
CA ASN A 7 -12.92 -18.12 -13.49
C ASN A 7 -11.95 -17.78 -14.63
N ILE A 8 -11.57 -16.50 -14.76
CA ILE A 8 -10.53 -16.09 -15.70
C ILE A 8 -9.17 -16.53 -15.15
N LYS A 9 -8.87 -17.81 -15.35
CA LYS A 9 -7.55 -18.38 -15.14
C LYS A 9 -6.62 -18.03 -16.28
N PHE A 10 -5.33 -18.13 -16.00
CA PHE A 10 -4.24 -17.98 -16.97
C PHE A 10 -4.54 -18.76 -18.26
N CYS A 11 -4.84 -18.04 -19.34
CA CYS A 11 -4.93 -18.62 -20.67
C CYS A 11 -3.52 -19.06 -21.13
N LEU A 12 -3.19 -20.32 -20.86
CA LEU A 12 -2.01 -20.96 -21.43
C LEU A 12 -2.21 -21.12 -22.94
N SER A 13 -1.18 -20.79 -23.73
CA SER A 13 -1.22 -21.08 -25.17
C SER A 13 -1.18 -22.60 -25.37
N SER A 14 -1.98 -23.12 -26.30
CA SER A 14 -2.23 -24.58 -26.43
C SER A 14 -1.05 -25.40 -26.99
N ASN A 15 0.16 -24.85 -27.01
CA ASN A 15 1.32 -25.39 -27.74
C ASN A 15 2.39 -26.05 -26.89
N GLU A 16 2.45 -25.82 -25.57
CA GLU A 16 3.60 -26.22 -24.73
C GLU A 16 3.38 -27.48 -23.86
N LEU A 17 2.18 -28.08 -23.91
CA LEU A 17 1.91 -29.38 -23.27
C LEU A 17 1.73 -30.50 -24.30
N ARG A 18 2.87 -31.09 -24.70
CA ARG A 18 2.93 -32.40 -25.37
C ARG A 18 3.88 -33.34 -24.66
N GLU A 19 3.40 -34.00 -23.61
CA GLU A 19 4.08 -35.18 -23.09
C GLU A 19 4.11 -36.32 -24.14
N PRO A 20 5.20 -37.11 -24.20
CA PRO A 20 5.29 -38.21 -25.15
C PRO A 20 4.43 -39.40 -24.72
N LYS A 21 3.37 -39.71 -25.48
CA LYS A 21 2.60 -40.94 -25.28
C LYS A 21 3.46 -42.19 -25.62
N PRO A 22 3.47 -43.23 -24.76
CA PRO A 22 4.14 -44.48 -25.06
C PRO A 22 3.40 -45.27 -26.16
N PRO A 23 4.10 -46.08 -26.96
CA PRO A 23 3.51 -46.85 -28.05
C PRO A 23 2.87 -48.16 -27.55
N ILE A 24 1.60 -48.40 -27.88
CA ILE A 24 0.95 -49.72 -27.74
C ILE A 24 0.24 -50.11 -29.05
N ASP A 25 0.26 -51.41 -29.31
CA ASP A 25 0.10 -52.10 -30.58
C ASP A 25 -1.31 -52.02 -31.24
N ARG A 26 -1.36 -52.36 -32.53
CA ARG A 26 -2.57 -52.45 -33.36
C ARG A 26 -3.44 -53.65 -32.99
N LYS A 27 -4.76 -53.45 -33.04
CA LYS A 27 -5.66 -54.47 -33.63
C LYS A 27 -6.85 -53.82 -34.32
N ILE A 28 -7.03 -54.16 -35.59
CA ILE A 28 -8.10 -53.63 -36.46
C ILE A 28 -9.34 -54.51 -36.31
N LYS A 29 -10.53 -53.88 -36.22
CA LYS A 29 -11.76 -54.47 -36.74
C LYS A 29 -12.53 -53.40 -37.52
N SER A 30 -12.86 -53.72 -38.76
CA SER A 30 -13.53 -52.87 -39.73
C SER A 30 -15.04 -53.05 -39.69
N ILE A 31 -15.78 -51.94 -39.71
CA ILE A 31 -17.19 -51.88 -40.11
C ILE A 31 -17.34 -50.65 -41.00
N GLU A 32 -17.76 -50.84 -42.25
CA GLU A 32 -18.18 -49.77 -43.16
C GLU A 32 -19.71 -49.70 -43.20
N LEU A 33 -20.28 -48.49 -43.40
CA LEU A 33 -21.59 -48.31 -44.04
C LEU A 33 -21.82 -46.84 -44.45
N SER A 34 -21.53 -46.55 -45.72
CA SER A 34 -22.11 -45.54 -46.64
C SER A 34 -22.29 -44.04 -46.27
N PRO A 35 -22.12 -43.09 -47.21
CA PRO A 35 -22.08 -41.64 -46.92
C PRO A 35 -23.31 -40.82 -47.37
N SER A 36 -23.55 -39.67 -46.72
CA SER A 36 -24.14 -38.42 -47.28
C SER A 36 -24.32 -37.34 -46.19
N PRO A 37 -24.39 -36.02 -46.52
CA PRO A 37 -23.80 -35.30 -47.64
C PRO A 37 -22.87 -34.14 -47.16
N THR A 38 -22.32 -33.35 -48.09
CA THR A 38 -21.36 -32.26 -47.81
C THR A 38 -21.93 -31.08 -47.02
N SER A 39 -21.19 -30.62 -46.00
CA SER A 39 -21.21 -29.23 -45.52
C SER A 39 -19.87 -28.58 -45.80
N ASN A 40 -19.81 -27.71 -46.81
CA ASN A 40 -18.59 -26.98 -47.22
C ASN A 40 -18.33 -25.79 -46.30
N ASN A 41 -18.03 -26.07 -45.02
CA ASN A 41 -17.68 -25.02 -44.07
C ASN A 41 -16.25 -24.53 -44.37
N ARG A 42 -16.11 -23.53 -45.25
CA ARG A 42 -14.84 -22.87 -45.54
C ARG A 42 -14.30 -22.25 -44.25
N LEU A 43 -13.30 -22.91 -43.66
CA LEU A 43 -12.44 -22.35 -42.62
C LEU A 43 -11.74 -21.10 -43.17
N HIS A 44 -12.36 -19.94 -42.97
CA HIS A 44 -11.69 -18.66 -43.10
C HIS A 44 -10.80 -18.53 -41.86
N PRO A 45 -9.46 -18.44 -42.01
CA PRO A 45 -8.61 -18.23 -40.85
C PRO A 45 -8.93 -16.86 -40.24
N LYS A 46 -9.29 -16.84 -38.95
CA LYS A 46 -9.33 -15.61 -38.13
C LYS A 46 -7.91 -15.07 -38.02
N ASN A 47 -7.48 -14.32 -39.03
CA ASN A 47 -6.13 -13.72 -39.09
C ASN A 47 -6.16 -12.25 -38.65
N THR A 48 -6.87 -11.98 -37.56
CA THR A 48 -6.93 -10.69 -36.87
C THR A 48 -6.08 -10.79 -35.62
N ARG A 49 -4.90 -10.16 -35.62
CA ARG A 49 -4.05 -10.06 -34.44
C ARG A 49 -4.78 -9.22 -33.39
N GLU A 50 -5.08 -9.84 -32.25
CA GLU A 50 -5.72 -9.19 -31.11
C GLU A 50 -4.86 -8.02 -30.62
N LYS A 51 -5.50 -6.92 -30.23
CA LYS A 51 -4.86 -5.69 -29.75
C LYS A 51 -5.21 -5.46 -28.29
N HIS A 52 -4.24 -5.63 -27.42
CA HIS A 52 -4.36 -5.35 -26.00
C HIS A 52 -3.55 -4.11 -25.64
N ILE A 53 -4.04 -3.32 -24.70
CA ILE A 53 -3.28 -2.25 -24.04
C ILE A 53 -3.30 -2.47 -22.53
N VAL A 54 -2.16 -2.35 -21.87
CA VAL A 54 -2.05 -2.38 -20.41
C VAL A 54 -1.51 -1.05 -19.89
N PHE A 55 -2.26 -0.45 -18.97
CA PHE A 55 -1.85 0.68 -18.17
C PHE A 55 -1.33 0.16 -16.84
N ILE A 56 -0.15 0.63 -16.43
CA ILE A 56 0.46 0.28 -15.14
C ILE A 56 0.65 1.56 -14.34
N ASP A 57 0.08 1.59 -13.14
CA ASP A 57 0.35 2.65 -12.15
C ASP A 57 1.77 2.49 -11.59
N SER A 58 2.59 3.53 -11.71
CA SER A 58 3.99 3.51 -11.30
C SER A 58 4.21 3.47 -9.77
N ARG A 59 3.14 3.52 -8.95
CA ARG A 59 3.22 3.31 -7.50
C ARG A 59 3.16 1.83 -7.10
N VAL A 60 2.70 0.96 -8.00
CA VAL A 60 2.71 -0.49 -7.80
C VAL A 60 4.14 -0.96 -7.58
N GLU A 61 4.38 -1.71 -6.51
CA GLU A 61 5.72 -2.12 -6.09
C GLU A 61 6.41 -2.94 -7.18
N ASN A 62 7.59 -2.49 -7.63
CA ASN A 62 8.33 -3.16 -8.70
C ASN A 62 7.48 -3.35 -9.98
N TRP A 63 6.73 -2.31 -10.36
CA TRP A 63 6.04 -2.24 -11.66
C TRP A 63 6.99 -2.51 -12.84
N GLN A 64 8.30 -2.26 -12.69
CA GLN A 64 9.33 -2.54 -13.69
C GLN A 64 9.36 -4.02 -14.07
N GLN A 65 9.23 -4.93 -13.09
CA GLN A 65 9.15 -6.36 -13.34
C GLN A 65 7.89 -6.70 -14.15
N LEU A 66 6.72 -6.18 -13.74
CA LEU A 66 5.47 -6.39 -14.48
C LEU A 66 5.57 -5.87 -15.92
N ALA A 67 6.11 -4.66 -16.11
CA ALA A 67 6.33 -4.06 -17.43
C ALA A 67 7.30 -4.88 -18.30
N SER A 68 8.40 -5.39 -17.74
CA SER A 68 9.32 -6.31 -18.43
C SER A 68 8.66 -7.64 -18.80
N GLY A 69 7.68 -8.06 -18.01
CA GLY A 69 6.92 -9.31 -18.17
C GLY A 69 5.75 -9.23 -19.15
N ILE A 70 5.54 -8.14 -19.87
CA ILE A 70 4.41 -8.00 -20.79
C ILE A 70 4.52 -8.98 -21.97
N LYS A 71 3.39 -9.53 -22.42
CA LYS A 71 3.28 -10.46 -23.55
C LYS A 71 3.58 -9.74 -24.88
N PRO A 72 4.43 -10.32 -25.77
CA PRO A 72 4.79 -9.71 -27.04
C PRO A 72 3.59 -9.33 -27.92
N GLY A 73 3.44 -8.03 -28.19
CA GLY A 73 2.34 -7.48 -29.01
C GLY A 73 1.26 -6.74 -28.23
N THR A 74 1.28 -6.80 -26.90
CA THR A 74 0.51 -5.88 -26.05
C THR A 74 1.18 -4.50 -26.02
N GLU A 75 0.40 -3.43 -26.06
CA GLU A 75 0.88 -2.06 -25.84
C GLU A 75 1.00 -1.77 -24.33
N ALA A 76 2.13 -1.22 -23.89
CA ALA A 76 2.41 -0.89 -22.50
C ALA A 76 2.41 0.62 -22.29
N ILE A 77 1.68 1.11 -21.28
CA ILE A 77 1.64 2.52 -20.88
C ILE A 77 1.90 2.62 -19.37
N LEU A 78 2.99 3.27 -18.99
CA LEU A 78 3.22 3.67 -17.60
C LEU A 78 2.44 4.95 -17.30
N LEU A 79 1.78 5.01 -16.14
CA LEU A 79 1.08 6.20 -15.67
C LEU A 79 1.96 7.03 -14.73
N ASP A 80 1.90 8.35 -14.91
CA ASP A 80 2.43 9.34 -13.98
C ASP A 80 1.69 9.21 -12.63
N PRO A 81 2.39 9.07 -11.49
CA PRO A 81 1.76 8.83 -10.19
C PRO A 81 1.10 10.09 -9.61
N THR A 82 1.51 11.28 -10.09
CA THR A 82 1.02 12.59 -9.65
C THR A 82 -0.20 13.05 -10.48
N GLY A 83 -0.30 12.60 -11.74
CA GLY A 83 -1.42 12.93 -12.62
C GLY A 83 -2.70 12.14 -12.34
N ASP A 84 -3.86 12.70 -12.69
CA ASP A 84 -5.15 11.98 -12.64
C ASP A 84 -5.12 10.79 -13.63
N GLY A 85 -5.18 9.57 -13.11
CA GLY A 85 -5.01 8.36 -13.92
C GLY A 85 -6.13 8.15 -14.94
N ILE A 86 -7.38 8.50 -14.62
CA ILE A 86 -8.51 8.39 -15.54
C ILE A 86 -8.32 9.36 -16.72
N SER A 87 -7.80 10.56 -16.45
CA SER A 87 -7.45 11.56 -17.46
C SER A 87 -6.32 11.06 -18.37
N GLN A 88 -5.27 10.46 -17.81
CA GLN A 88 -4.16 9.86 -18.58
C GLN A 88 -4.64 8.72 -19.49
N ILE A 89 -5.47 7.81 -18.95
CA ILE A 89 -6.05 6.71 -19.71
C ILE A 89 -6.96 7.24 -20.83
N THR A 90 -7.90 8.16 -20.55
CA THR A 90 -8.77 8.76 -21.59
C THR A 90 -7.97 9.46 -22.69
N LYS A 91 -6.95 10.26 -22.34
CA LYS A 91 -6.06 10.95 -23.31
C LYS A 91 -5.28 9.98 -24.21
N THR A 92 -5.04 8.76 -23.74
CA THR A 92 -4.33 7.72 -24.49
C THR A 92 -5.29 6.91 -25.36
N LEU A 93 -6.41 6.46 -24.79
CA LEU A 93 -7.45 5.70 -25.51
C LEU A 93 -8.15 6.51 -26.61
N ALA A 94 -8.25 7.83 -26.47
CA ALA A 94 -8.72 8.73 -27.53
C ALA A 94 -7.88 8.68 -28.82
N LYS A 95 -6.69 8.06 -28.79
CA LYS A 95 -5.79 7.86 -29.93
C LYS A 95 -5.78 6.41 -30.44
N ARG A 96 -6.66 5.53 -29.91
CA ARG A 96 -6.69 4.08 -30.17
C ARG A 96 -8.09 3.65 -30.64
N SER A 97 -8.16 2.57 -31.41
CA SER A 97 -9.42 2.02 -31.92
C SER A 97 -9.34 0.54 -32.26
N GLY A 98 -10.45 -0.16 -32.02
CA GLY A 98 -10.54 -1.62 -32.17
C GLY A 98 -9.51 -2.35 -31.31
N LEU A 99 -9.43 -2.01 -30.02
CA LEU A 99 -8.77 -2.78 -28.98
C LEU A 99 -9.69 -3.94 -28.55
N ASP A 100 -9.12 -5.14 -28.43
CA ASP A 100 -9.84 -6.31 -27.91
C ASP A 100 -9.93 -6.24 -26.38
N SER A 101 -8.89 -5.73 -25.71
CA SER A 101 -8.98 -5.39 -24.28
C SER A 101 -8.10 -4.23 -23.81
N ILE A 102 -8.55 -3.61 -22.72
CA ILE A 102 -7.82 -2.68 -21.87
C ILE A 102 -7.53 -3.39 -20.55
N GLN A 103 -6.33 -3.26 -20.02
CA GLN A 103 -5.96 -3.78 -18.71
C GLN A 103 -5.39 -2.65 -17.86
N ILE A 104 -5.72 -2.62 -16.57
CA ILE A 104 -5.28 -1.59 -15.63
C ILE A 104 -4.70 -2.30 -14.42
N VAL A 105 -3.38 -2.17 -14.20
CA VAL A 105 -2.69 -2.61 -13.00
C VAL A 105 -2.53 -1.41 -12.07
N ALA A 106 -3.17 -1.49 -10.89
CA ALA A 106 -3.22 -0.39 -9.93
C ALA A 106 -3.54 -0.92 -8.53
N HIS A 107 -3.47 -0.05 -7.50
CA HIS A 107 -3.86 -0.44 -6.16
C HIS A 107 -5.38 -0.48 -5.98
N GLY A 108 -5.85 -1.52 -5.28
CA GLY A 108 -7.28 -1.75 -5.03
C GLY A 108 -7.62 -1.93 -3.56
N LYS A 109 -8.89 -1.67 -3.25
CA LYS A 109 -9.61 -2.15 -2.06
C LYS A 109 -11.12 -2.26 -2.38
N PRO A 110 -11.97 -2.84 -1.52
CA PRO A 110 -13.38 -3.07 -1.84
C PRO A 110 -14.10 -1.82 -2.34
N ALA A 111 -14.66 -1.90 -3.56
CA ALA A 111 -15.35 -0.80 -4.26
C ALA A 111 -14.54 0.50 -4.47
N SER A 112 -13.20 0.45 -4.47
CA SER A 112 -12.33 1.62 -4.64
C SER A 112 -11.01 1.27 -5.36
N LEU A 113 -10.80 1.84 -6.55
CA LEU A 113 -9.61 1.68 -7.38
C LEU A 113 -8.77 2.98 -7.38
N GLN A 114 -7.46 2.91 -7.17
CA GLN A 114 -6.58 4.07 -7.02
C GLN A 114 -5.58 4.13 -8.18
N ILE A 115 -5.75 5.09 -9.11
CA ILE A 115 -4.98 5.20 -10.36
C ILE A 115 -4.43 6.62 -10.54
N GLY A 116 -3.11 6.80 -10.45
CA GLY A 116 -2.52 8.11 -10.19
C GLY A 116 -3.20 8.81 -9.00
N THR A 117 -3.33 10.12 -9.04
CA THR A 117 -4.10 10.88 -8.02
C THR A 117 -5.60 10.61 -8.05
N ALA A 118 -6.14 9.97 -9.10
CA ALA A 118 -7.55 9.61 -9.18
C ALA A 118 -7.90 8.42 -8.27
N LYS A 119 -8.88 8.62 -7.39
CA LYS A 119 -9.57 7.55 -6.67
C LYS A 119 -10.93 7.34 -7.34
N LEU A 120 -11.20 6.13 -7.81
CA LEU A 120 -12.43 5.75 -8.48
C LEU A 120 -13.23 4.80 -7.59
N ASP A 121 -14.31 5.33 -7.01
CA ASP A 121 -15.20 4.69 -6.04
C ASP A 121 -16.66 5.12 -6.25
N SER A 122 -17.60 4.66 -5.42
CA SER A 122 -19.03 5.01 -5.50
C SER A 122 -19.34 6.51 -5.43
N ASN A 123 -18.43 7.33 -4.88
CA ASN A 123 -18.63 8.76 -4.65
C ASN A 123 -18.07 9.63 -5.79
N SER A 124 -17.23 9.03 -6.64
CA SER A 124 -16.43 9.71 -7.67
C SER A 124 -16.71 9.20 -9.08
N ILE A 125 -17.19 7.97 -9.22
CA ILE A 125 -17.44 7.28 -10.51
C ILE A 125 -18.33 8.08 -11.47
N GLU A 126 -19.36 8.78 -10.99
CA GLU A 126 -20.23 9.58 -11.84
C GLU A 126 -19.55 10.88 -12.35
N ASN A 127 -18.61 11.44 -11.59
CA ASN A 127 -17.81 12.59 -12.04
C ASN A 127 -16.92 12.20 -13.24
N TYR A 128 -16.42 10.97 -13.25
CA TYR A 128 -15.64 10.39 -14.34
C TYR A 128 -16.50 9.78 -15.46
N SER A 129 -17.83 9.77 -15.36
CA SER A 129 -18.74 9.03 -16.26
C SER A 129 -18.52 9.38 -17.75
N SER A 130 -18.35 10.66 -18.08
CA SER A 130 -18.05 11.12 -19.45
C SER A 130 -16.67 10.64 -19.97
N GLN A 131 -15.67 10.52 -19.09
CA GLN A 131 -14.35 10.01 -19.45
C GLN A 131 -14.35 8.49 -19.65
N LEU A 132 -15.09 7.76 -18.80
CA LEU A 132 -15.24 6.31 -18.86
C LEU A 132 -16.05 5.87 -20.09
N GLN A 133 -17.12 6.59 -20.44
CA GLN A 133 -17.91 6.39 -21.67
C GLN A 133 -17.06 6.58 -22.95
N GLN A 134 -15.99 7.39 -22.90
CA GLN A 134 -15.10 7.56 -24.04
C GLN A 134 -14.17 6.35 -24.27
N TRP A 135 -13.86 5.57 -23.24
CA TRP A 135 -12.99 4.39 -23.37
C TRP A 135 -13.57 3.36 -24.35
N GLN A 136 -14.89 3.21 -24.38
CA GLN A 136 -15.61 2.31 -25.29
C GLN A 136 -15.40 2.61 -26.78
N LYS A 137 -15.05 3.86 -27.13
CA LYS A 137 -14.74 4.24 -28.52
C LYS A 137 -13.41 3.67 -29.00
N SER A 138 -12.54 3.26 -28.07
CA SER A 138 -11.26 2.61 -28.36
C SER A 138 -11.35 1.09 -28.45
N LEU A 139 -12.34 0.48 -27.79
CA LEU A 139 -12.60 -0.96 -27.80
C LEU A 139 -13.33 -1.42 -29.08
N ILE A 140 -13.29 -2.72 -29.35
CA ILE A 140 -14.27 -3.39 -30.23
C ILE A 140 -15.66 -3.47 -29.56
N LYS A 141 -16.67 -3.86 -30.33
CA LYS A 141 -17.94 -4.31 -29.74
C LYS A 141 -17.68 -5.56 -28.88
N ASN A 142 -18.14 -5.54 -27.63
CA ASN A 142 -17.85 -6.55 -26.60
C ASN A 142 -16.35 -6.67 -26.26
N GLY A 143 -15.57 -5.59 -26.37
CA GLY A 143 -14.21 -5.55 -25.83
C GLY A 143 -14.19 -5.51 -24.30
N ASP A 144 -13.09 -5.93 -23.71
CA ASP A 144 -12.98 -6.22 -22.27
C ASP A 144 -12.12 -5.20 -21.51
N ILE A 145 -12.44 -4.98 -20.23
CA ILE A 145 -11.63 -4.20 -19.28
C ILE A 145 -11.25 -5.10 -18.10
N LEU A 146 -9.95 -5.36 -17.92
CA LEU A 146 -9.42 -6.14 -16.80
C LEU A 146 -8.84 -5.20 -15.74
N LEU A 147 -9.43 -5.22 -14.55
CA LEU A 147 -9.03 -4.39 -13.40
C LEU A 147 -8.19 -5.25 -12.45
N VAL A 148 -6.88 -5.18 -12.64
CA VAL A 148 -5.87 -5.97 -11.92
C VAL A 148 -5.47 -5.18 -10.67
N ALA A 149 -6.23 -5.35 -9.59
CA ALA A 149 -6.12 -4.57 -8.36
C ALA A 149 -6.77 -5.31 -7.18
N CYS A 150 -6.08 -5.34 -6.02
CA CYS A 150 -6.51 -6.12 -4.85
C CYS A 150 -7.95 -5.82 -4.41
N SER A 151 -8.72 -6.88 -4.22
CA SER A 151 -10.00 -6.90 -3.51
C SER A 151 -11.04 -5.91 -4.04
N LEU A 152 -10.87 -5.39 -5.26
CA LEU A 152 -11.70 -4.33 -5.82
C LEU A 152 -13.17 -4.74 -5.87
N ALA A 153 -13.40 -6.00 -6.25
CA ALA A 153 -14.72 -6.60 -6.39
C ALA A 153 -15.19 -7.38 -5.14
N ALA A 154 -14.47 -7.28 -4.03
CA ALA A 154 -14.80 -8.00 -2.80
C ALA A 154 -16.16 -7.59 -2.21
N GLY A 155 -16.93 -8.60 -1.81
CA GLY A 155 -18.28 -8.43 -1.24
C GLY A 155 -19.29 -7.83 -2.22
N GLU A 156 -20.51 -7.58 -1.73
CA GLU A 156 -21.58 -7.04 -2.60
C GLU A 156 -21.33 -5.59 -3.02
N ILE A 157 -20.57 -4.80 -2.22
CA ILE A 157 -20.17 -3.44 -2.61
C ILE A 157 -19.22 -3.44 -3.82
N GLY A 158 -18.22 -4.34 -3.83
CA GLY A 158 -17.26 -4.45 -4.94
C GLY A 158 -17.94 -4.97 -6.20
N LYS A 159 -18.78 -5.99 -6.10
CA LYS A 159 -19.61 -6.49 -7.22
C LYS A 159 -20.50 -5.37 -7.79
N THR A 160 -21.16 -4.58 -6.94
CA THR A 160 -22.03 -3.47 -7.35
C THR A 160 -21.23 -2.40 -8.09
N PHE A 161 -20.06 -2.03 -7.59
CA PHE A 161 -19.14 -1.09 -8.24
C PHE A 161 -18.68 -1.58 -9.62
N VAL A 162 -18.31 -2.85 -9.78
CA VAL A 162 -17.95 -3.45 -11.08
C VAL A 162 -19.13 -3.42 -12.07
N GLN A 163 -20.36 -3.68 -11.61
CA GLN A 163 -21.55 -3.57 -12.46
C GLN A 163 -21.88 -2.12 -12.84
N GLN A 164 -21.62 -1.14 -11.96
CA GLN A 164 -21.77 0.29 -12.28
C GLN A 164 -20.73 0.74 -13.30
N LEU A 165 -19.46 0.36 -13.15
CA LEU A 165 -18.43 0.60 -14.16
C LEU A 165 -18.82 0.00 -15.51
N ARG A 166 -19.29 -1.25 -15.55
CA ARG A 166 -19.79 -1.89 -16.77
C ARG A 166 -20.94 -1.11 -17.43
N LYS A 167 -21.87 -0.60 -16.64
CA LYS A 167 -23.00 0.20 -17.13
C LYS A 167 -22.55 1.53 -17.76
N ILE A 168 -21.47 2.12 -17.23
CA ILE A 168 -20.93 3.41 -17.69
C ILE A 168 -20.00 3.23 -18.91
N THR A 169 -19.12 2.23 -18.91
CA THR A 169 -18.23 1.96 -20.04
C THR A 169 -18.97 1.27 -21.19
N GLY A 170 -19.88 0.34 -20.90
CA GLY A 170 -20.49 -0.55 -21.91
C GLY A 170 -19.60 -1.72 -22.35
N ALA A 171 -18.41 -1.84 -21.76
CA ALA A 171 -17.49 -2.97 -21.94
C ALA A 171 -17.88 -4.16 -21.04
N ASN A 172 -17.34 -5.35 -21.29
CA ASN A 172 -17.30 -6.36 -20.24
C ASN A 172 -16.19 -6.00 -19.24
N ILE A 173 -16.34 -6.37 -17.96
CA ILE A 173 -15.34 -6.08 -16.93
C ILE A 173 -15.03 -7.34 -16.12
N ALA A 174 -13.75 -7.54 -15.81
CA ALA A 174 -13.29 -8.50 -14.82
C ALA A 174 -12.44 -7.79 -13.76
N ALA A 175 -12.58 -8.20 -12.50
CA ALA A 175 -11.86 -7.64 -11.36
C ALA A 175 -11.64 -8.70 -10.27
N SER A 176 -10.54 -8.57 -9.51
CA SER A 176 -10.25 -9.47 -8.39
C SER A 176 -11.12 -9.18 -7.15
N ALA A 177 -11.50 -10.22 -6.43
CA ALA A 177 -12.20 -10.18 -5.15
C ALA A 177 -11.28 -10.44 -3.95
N ASN A 178 -9.99 -10.70 -4.17
CA ASN A 178 -9.01 -11.11 -3.15
C ASN A 178 -7.67 -10.33 -3.29
N LEU A 179 -6.62 -10.72 -2.57
CA LEU A 179 -5.29 -10.13 -2.78
C LEU A 179 -4.76 -10.51 -4.17
N THR A 180 -4.57 -9.51 -5.03
CA THR A 180 -3.92 -9.69 -6.33
C THR A 180 -2.40 -9.59 -6.17
N GLY A 181 -1.64 -10.61 -6.56
CA GLY A 181 -0.18 -10.61 -6.57
C GLY A 181 0.45 -11.95 -6.17
N SER A 182 1.41 -11.87 -5.24
CA SER A 182 2.26 -13.00 -4.86
C SER A 182 1.52 -14.08 -4.06
N ALA A 183 1.59 -15.34 -4.55
CA ALA A 183 1.13 -16.52 -3.82
C ALA A 183 1.84 -16.72 -2.47
N ALA A 184 3.10 -16.29 -2.36
CA ALA A 184 3.85 -16.32 -1.10
C ALA A 184 3.35 -15.30 -0.06
N LYS A 185 2.50 -14.33 -0.47
CA LYS A 185 1.85 -13.32 0.39
C LYS A 185 0.32 -13.43 0.34
N GLY A 186 -0.20 -14.65 0.14
CA GLY A 186 -1.64 -14.94 0.21
C GLY A 186 -2.48 -14.39 -0.93
N GLY A 187 -1.87 -13.96 -2.04
CA GLY A 187 -2.57 -13.45 -3.22
C GLY A 187 -2.45 -14.34 -4.45
N ASP A 188 -3.21 -14.02 -5.50
CA ASP A 188 -3.13 -14.68 -6.81
C ASP A 188 -3.34 -13.70 -7.97
N TRP A 189 -3.57 -14.19 -9.19
CA TRP A 189 -3.80 -13.35 -10.37
C TRP A 189 -5.10 -13.72 -11.11
N GLU A 190 -6.06 -14.33 -10.41
CA GLU A 190 -7.41 -14.54 -10.93
C GLU A 190 -8.26 -13.25 -10.81
N LEU A 191 -9.23 -13.12 -11.70
CA LEU A 191 -10.23 -12.05 -11.67
C LEU A 191 -11.61 -12.69 -11.53
N GLU A 192 -12.02 -12.98 -10.30
CA GLU A 192 -13.15 -13.88 -10.00
C GLU A 192 -14.52 -13.22 -10.18
N VAL A 193 -14.59 -11.89 -10.20
CA VAL A 193 -15.84 -11.15 -10.45
C VAL A 193 -15.85 -10.63 -11.88
N VAL A 194 -16.68 -11.28 -12.69
CA VAL A 194 -16.91 -10.95 -14.09
C VAL A 194 -18.29 -10.31 -14.27
N ALA A 195 -18.35 -9.27 -15.09
CA ALA A 195 -19.57 -8.59 -15.50
C ALA A 195 -19.63 -8.54 -17.03
N GLY A 196 -20.52 -9.34 -17.62
CA GLY A 196 -20.56 -9.58 -19.07
C GLY A 196 -19.83 -10.86 -19.46
N GLU A 197 -19.39 -10.94 -20.71
CA GLU A 197 -18.68 -12.10 -21.29
C GLU A 197 -17.22 -11.71 -21.56
N VAL A 198 -16.37 -11.73 -20.54
CA VAL A 198 -14.92 -11.47 -20.70
C VAL A 198 -14.24 -12.69 -21.30
N THR A 199 -13.44 -12.48 -22.34
CA THR A 199 -12.63 -13.51 -23.02
C THR A 199 -11.14 -13.19 -23.05
N ALA A 200 -10.78 -11.93 -22.81
CA ALA A 200 -9.40 -11.49 -22.80
C ALA A 200 -8.63 -11.99 -21.56
N CYS A 201 -7.37 -12.30 -21.78
CA CYS A 201 -6.46 -12.90 -20.81
C CYS A 201 -5.44 -11.87 -20.30
N LEU A 202 -4.88 -12.08 -19.10
CA LEU A 202 -3.87 -11.15 -18.55
C LEU A 202 -2.69 -10.91 -19.51
N ALA A 203 -2.29 -9.65 -19.61
CA ALA A 203 -1.25 -9.11 -20.48
C ALA A 203 0.18 -9.59 -20.17
N PHE A 204 0.37 -10.39 -19.12
CA PHE A 204 1.68 -10.74 -18.58
C PHE A 204 2.08 -12.19 -18.85
N GLN A 205 3.38 -12.41 -19.01
CA GLN A 205 4.03 -13.71 -19.06
C GLN A 205 3.95 -14.37 -17.67
N GLN A 206 3.71 -15.68 -17.64
CA GLN A 206 3.50 -16.43 -16.39
C GLN A 206 4.68 -16.29 -15.43
N THR A 207 5.91 -16.41 -15.94
CA THR A 207 7.16 -16.26 -15.17
C THR A 207 7.27 -14.92 -14.43
N ALA A 208 6.79 -13.83 -15.02
CA ALA A 208 6.84 -12.50 -14.39
C ALA A 208 5.83 -12.34 -13.26
N LEU A 209 4.68 -13.02 -13.34
CA LEU A 209 3.63 -13.05 -12.33
C LEU A 209 3.97 -14.01 -11.17
N GLU A 210 4.59 -15.15 -11.48
CA GLU A 210 5.06 -16.14 -10.49
C GLU A 210 6.24 -15.63 -9.65
N THR A 211 7.13 -14.83 -10.25
CA THR A 211 8.30 -14.24 -9.55
C THR A 211 8.00 -12.91 -8.86
N TYR A 212 6.75 -12.45 -8.87
CA TYR A 212 6.37 -11.16 -8.28
C TYR A 212 6.18 -11.29 -6.76
N ASN A 213 6.90 -10.47 -6.00
CA ASN A 213 7.04 -10.61 -4.54
C ASN A 213 6.20 -9.61 -3.73
N PHE A 214 5.18 -9.02 -4.33
CA PHE A 214 4.29 -8.02 -3.72
C PHE A 214 2.81 -8.35 -3.99
N VAL A 215 1.90 -7.61 -3.37
CA VAL A 215 0.45 -7.64 -3.66
C VAL A 215 -0.04 -6.22 -3.90
N LEU A 216 -1.01 -6.03 -4.78
CA LEU A 216 -1.53 -4.73 -5.24
C LEU A 216 -2.44 -4.02 -4.19
N GLY A 217 -2.19 -4.26 -2.90
CA GLY A 217 -3.09 -3.91 -1.80
C GLY A 217 -2.56 -2.74 -1.00
N THR A 218 -3.36 -1.70 -0.83
CA THR A 218 -3.04 -0.56 0.04
C THR A 218 -3.81 -0.68 1.35
N LEU A 219 -3.12 -1.02 2.44
CA LEU A 219 -3.71 -1.09 3.79
C LEU A 219 -4.34 0.26 4.20
N VAL A 220 -3.57 1.34 4.01
CA VAL A 220 -4.04 2.71 4.22
C VAL A 220 -3.28 3.69 3.33
N ASN A 221 -3.98 4.75 2.91
CA ASN A 221 -3.43 5.93 2.27
C ASN A 221 -4.23 7.10 2.81
N GLU A 222 -3.61 7.88 3.71
CA GLU A 222 -4.19 9.04 4.37
C GLU A 222 -3.14 10.16 4.34
N THR A 223 -3.55 11.33 3.89
CA THR A 223 -2.69 12.52 3.78
C THR A 223 -2.81 13.42 4.99
N PHE A 224 -3.84 13.22 5.83
CA PHE A 224 -4.22 14.09 6.94
C PHE A 224 -4.53 15.55 6.55
N SER A 225 -4.71 15.79 5.24
CA SER A 225 -5.05 17.11 4.68
C SER A 225 -6.56 17.37 4.57
N ASN A 226 -7.40 16.33 4.69
CA ASN A 226 -8.86 16.43 4.55
C ASN A 226 -9.55 16.95 5.83
N ALA A 227 -10.76 17.51 5.65
CA ALA A 227 -11.62 17.94 6.75
C ALA A 227 -12.17 16.79 7.63
N THR A 228 -11.95 15.53 7.24
CA THR A 228 -12.27 14.34 8.02
C THR A 228 -11.26 13.25 7.67
N VAL A 229 -10.65 12.65 8.68
CA VAL A 229 -9.82 11.44 8.57
C VAL A 229 -10.75 10.23 8.72
N LEU A 230 -10.70 9.27 7.79
CA LEU A 230 -11.55 8.08 7.85
C LEU A 230 -10.79 6.89 8.45
N GLY A 231 -11.45 6.18 9.36
CA GLY A 231 -10.87 5.10 10.17
C GLY A 231 -10.48 3.82 9.42
N PRO A 232 -9.91 2.83 10.14
CA PRO A 232 -9.83 2.76 11.59
C PRO A 232 -8.53 3.37 12.14
N TRP A 233 -8.64 4.55 12.75
CA TRP A 233 -7.55 5.19 13.47
C TRP A 233 -7.87 5.22 14.96
N THR A 234 -6.83 5.31 15.78
CA THR A 234 -6.88 5.47 17.24
C THR A 234 -5.72 6.38 17.64
N TYR A 235 -5.74 6.91 18.85
CA TYR A 235 -4.81 7.94 19.30
C TYR A 235 -4.70 7.95 20.82
N SER A 236 -3.70 8.66 21.32
CA SER A 236 -3.73 9.26 22.64
C SER A 236 -2.79 10.47 22.67
N GLY A 237 -2.76 11.15 23.81
CA GLY A 237 -1.84 12.24 24.11
C GLY A 237 -1.94 12.60 25.58
N ALA A 238 -1.23 13.65 26.01
CA ALA A 238 -1.44 14.22 27.33
C ALA A 238 -2.94 14.55 27.53
N ASN A 239 -3.53 14.08 28.64
CA ASN A 239 -4.96 14.13 28.95
C ASN A 239 -5.93 13.36 28.02
N ARG A 240 -5.44 12.50 27.10
CA ARG A 240 -6.20 11.57 26.21
C ARG A 240 -6.99 12.21 25.05
N THR A 241 -6.50 13.30 24.46
CA THR A 241 -7.37 14.27 23.74
C THR A 241 -6.63 15.03 22.57
N VAL A 242 -7.27 15.42 21.40
CA VAL A 242 -6.77 16.47 20.41
C VAL A 242 -7.64 17.71 19.85
N PHE A 243 -8.94 18.03 20.12
CA PHE A 243 -9.63 19.38 19.97
C PHE A 243 -11.00 19.65 20.76
N ASP A 244 -11.23 20.77 21.50
CA ASP A 244 -12.52 21.12 22.21
C ASP A 244 -13.17 22.47 21.77
N PRO A 245 -14.21 22.47 20.92
CA PRO A 245 -14.85 23.70 20.43
C PRO A 245 -15.78 24.41 21.44
N SER A 246 -16.03 23.86 22.63
CA SER A 246 -16.89 24.48 23.66
C SER A 246 -16.11 25.33 24.68
N SER A 247 -14.77 25.24 24.64
CA SER A 247 -13.87 25.85 25.60
C SER A 247 -13.81 27.39 25.49
N PRO A 248 -13.79 28.14 26.62
CA PRO A 248 -13.66 29.60 26.62
C PRO A 248 -12.24 30.10 26.30
N PHE A 249 -11.27 29.20 26.08
CA PHE A 249 -9.89 29.55 25.74
C PHE A 249 -9.68 29.65 24.22
N PRO A 250 -8.78 30.54 23.73
CA PRO A 250 -8.33 30.55 22.34
C PRO A 250 -7.78 29.18 21.91
N ALA A 251 -7.91 28.81 20.63
CA ALA A 251 -7.52 27.47 20.13
C ALA A 251 -6.07 27.08 20.46
N ALA A 252 -5.12 28.03 20.49
CA ALA A 252 -3.72 27.81 20.89
C ALA A 252 -3.50 27.61 22.40
N GLN A 253 -4.56 27.65 23.21
CA GLN A 253 -4.57 27.52 24.67
C GLN A 253 -5.61 26.49 25.17
N GLN A 254 -6.32 25.82 24.26
CA GLN A 254 -7.26 24.78 24.64
C GLN A 254 -6.49 23.50 25.03
N SER A 255 -6.98 22.82 26.07
CA SER A 255 -6.91 21.36 26.12
C SER A 255 -8.07 20.82 25.28
N ILE A 256 -7.88 19.68 24.63
CA ILE A 256 -8.41 19.54 23.27
C ILE A 256 -8.70 18.04 23.01
N PRO A 257 -9.93 17.46 22.82
CA PRO A 257 -10.28 16.01 22.48
C PRO A 257 -10.39 15.47 21.01
N GLY A 258 -9.89 14.27 20.65
CA GLY A 258 -9.41 13.93 19.27
C GLY A 258 -9.77 12.57 18.62
N ILE A 259 -8.84 11.97 17.83
CA ILE A 259 -9.05 10.91 16.79
C ILE A 259 -9.57 9.54 17.33
N THR A 260 -10.78 9.54 17.87
CA THR A 260 -11.30 8.43 18.67
C THR A 260 -11.64 7.20 17.83
N ALA A 261 -11.29 6.02 18.36
CA ALA A 261 -11.57 4.73 17.74
C ALA A 261 -13.08 4.47 17.63
N GLY A 262 -13.56 4.23 16.39
CA GLY A 262 -14.91 3.75 16.13
C GLY A 262 -16.01 4.83 16.15
N THR A 263 -16.60 5.09 14.99
CA THR A 263 -17.90 5.79 14.84
C THR A 263 -18.06 7.12 15.60
N LEU A 264 -17.11 8.03 15.43
CA LEU A 264 -17.41 9.48 15.44
C LEU A 264 -17.32 10.01 14.01
N SER A 265 -18.38 10.68 13.56
CA SER A 265 -18.40 11.46 12.33
C SER A 265 -18.27 12.93 12.72
N GLY A 266 -17.22 13.60 12.25
CA GLY A 266 -16.86 14.94 12.72
C GLY A 266 -15.87 15.65 11.79
N VAL A 267 -15.81 16.98 11.93
CA VAL A 267 -14.95 17.85 11.13
C VAL A 267 -13.67 18.16 11.90
N PHE A 268 -12.53 17.92 11.26
CA PHE A 268 -11.22 18.38 11.67
C PHE A 268 -11.02 19.85 11.26
N PRO A 269 -10.84 20.79 12.22
CA PRO A 269 -9.87 21.87 11.98
C PRO A 269 -8.50 21.18 11.88
N GLY A 270 -7.80 21.31 10.74
CA GLY A 270 -6.69 20.43 10.36
C GLY A 270 -5.67 20.20 11.48
N LEU A 271 -5.09 19.01 11.58
CA LEU A 271 -4.22 18.56 12.67
C LEU A 271 -2.99 19.50 12.87
N GLY A 272 -3.16 20.56 13.66
CA GLY A 272 -2.20 21.67 13.80
C GLY A 272 -2.70 23.09 13.46
N GLY A 273 -3.98 23.26 13.13
CA GLY A 273 -4.57 24.55 12.73
C GLY A 273 -4.49 24.86 11.23
N ASP A 274 -4.09 23.89 10.41
CA ASP A 274 -3.94 24.06 8.96
C ASP A 274 -5.30 24.11 8.23
N LEU A 275 -5.32 24.72 7.03
CA LEU A 275 -6.50 24.75 6.18
C LEU A 275 -6.79 23.38 5.55
N VAL A 276 -8.08 23.11 5.32
CA VAL A 276 -8.53 21.91 4.60
C VAL A 276 -7.93 21.90 3.18
N GLY A 277 -7.37 20.77 2.79
CA GLY A 277 -6.61 20.59 1.56
C GLY A 277 -5.10 20.82 1.71
N SER A 278 -4.63 21.43 2.81
CA SER A 278 -3.20 21.71 3.05
C SER A 278 -2.66 21.24 4.41
N GLY A 279 -3.47 20.51 5.20
CA GLY A 279 -3.03 19.94 6.49
C GLY A 279 -2.05 18.76 6.38
N VAL A 280 -1.33 18.52 7.47
CA VAL A 280 -0.58 17.29 7.76
C VAL A 280 -0.93 16.82 9.18
N LEU A 281 -0.52 15.61 9.59
CA LEU A 281 -0.64 15.19 10.99
C LEU A 281 0.43 15.88 11.86
N ARG A 282 0.05 16.91 12.63
CA ARG A 282 0.88 17.44 13.71
C ARG A 282 0.63 16.68 15.02
N LEU A 283 1.67 16.06 15.57
CA LEU A 283 1.66 15.38 16.87
C LEU A 283 1.96 16.34 18.04
N THR A 284 2.86 17.30 17.83
CA THR A 284 3.32 18.29 18.81
C THR A 284 3.45 19.68 18.18
N THR A 285 3.35 20.73 18.98
CA THR A 285 3.71 22.11 18.62
C THR A 285 5.08 22.46 19.20
N ASP A 286 5.65 23.62 18.82
CA ASP A 286 6.84 24.20 19.47
C ASP A 286 6.47 24.69 20.89
N ASN A 287 6.26 23.75 21.80
CA ASN A 287 5.95 23.94 23.23
C ASN A 287 6.46 22.72 24.01
N PRO A 288 7.12 22.91 25.18
CA PRO A 288 7.72 21.81 25.92
C PRO A 288 6.69 20.87 26.58
N GLY A 289 7.11 19.62 26.82
CA GLY A 289 6.34 18.65 27.62
C GLY A 289 5.14 18.01 26.92
N GLN A 290 5.11 18.02 25.58
CA GLN A 290 4.02 17.44 24.80
C GLN A 290 4.29 15.99 24.37
N GLN A 291 3.20 15.23 24.20
CA GLN A 291 3.21 13.92 23.56
C GLN A 291 1.84 13.60 22.94
N ALA A 292 1.85 12.96 21.77
CA ALA A 292 0.70 12.37 21.14
C ALA A 292 1.13 11.18 20.25
N PHE A 293 0.21 10.24 19.99
CA PHE A 293 0.39 9.22 18.95
C PHE A 293 -0.88 9.06 18.12
N VAL A 294 -0.72 8.51 16.92
CA VAL A 294 -1.81 8.01 16.08
C VAL A 294 -1.48 6.58 15.65
N LEU A 295 -2.43 5.67 15.77
CA LEU A 295 -2.31 4.24 15.46
C LEU A 295 -3.35 3.86 14.40
N TYR A 296 -2.92 3.14 13.36
CA TYR A 296 -3.82 2.42 12.45
C TYR A 296 -4.37 1.18 13.17
N ASN A 297 -5.63 1.24 13.59
CA ASN A 297 -6.26 0.22 14.45
C ASN A 297 -6.97 -0.85 13.61
N ASN A 298 -6.19 -1.52 12.78
CA ASN A 298 -6.53 -2.73 12.03
C ASN A 298 -5.35 -3.69 12.25
N THR A 299 -5.61 -4.92 12.64
CA THR A 299 -4.55 -5.91 12.83
C THR A 299 -3.96 -6.33 11.48
N ILE A 300 -2.64 -6.52 11.46
CA ILE A 300 -1.88 -6.92 10.27
C ILE A 300 -1.19 -8.25 10.60
N PRO A 301 -1.37 -9.32 9.81
CA PRO A 301 -0.65 -10.56 10.01
C PRO A 301 0.87 -10.38 9.84
N SER A 302 1.66 -10.96 10.73
CA SER A 302 3.13 -10.96 10.66
C SER A 302 3.70 -11.70 9.44
N THR A 303 2.85 -12.49 8.76
CA THR A 303 3.13 -13.24 7.52
C THR A 303 3.13 -12.40 6.25
N ASP A 304 2.46 -11.25 6.26
CA ASP A 304 2.13 -10.52 5.01
C ASP A 304 3.23 -9.51 4.66
N GLY A 305 3.89 -9.00 5.71
CA GLY A 305 4.89 -7.95 5.64
C GLY A 305 4.28 -6.56 5.46
N LEU A 306 5.15 -5.55 5.50
CA LEU A 306 4.75 -4.14 5.36
C LEU A 306 5.70 -3.37 4.48
N ARG A 307 5.15 -2.50 3.63
CA ARG A 307 5.83 -1.35 3.04
C ARG A 307 5.05 -0.11 3.48
N ILE A 308 5.66 0.70 4.34
CA ILE A 308 5.14 2.00 4.75
C ILE A 308 5.98 3.07 4.06
N THR A 309 5.35 4.17 3.63
CA THR A 309 6.07 5.37 3.19
C THR A 309 5.28 6.60 3.62
N PHE A 310 5.97 7.57 4.24
CA PHE A 310 5.36 8.80 4.77
C PHE A 310 6.34 9.97 4.69
N ASP A 311 5.80 11.18 4.74
CA ASP A 311 6.57 12.41 4.83
C ASP A 311 6.59 12.88 6.29
N PHE A 312 7.77 13.24 6.78
CA PHE A 312 8.05 13.78 8.12
C PHE A 312 8.47 15.24 8.03
N PHE A 313 8.20 15.99 9.09
CA PHE A 313 8.48 17.42 9.20
C PHE A 313 8.83 17.76 10.65
N ALA A 314 10.07 18.14 10.91
CA ALA A 314 10.52 18.79 12.14
C ALA A 314 11.30 20.05 11.77
N TYR A 315 10.86 21.20 12.28
CA TYR A 315 11.23 22.51 11.73
C TYR A 315 10.86 23.67 12.64
N GLY A 316 11.50 24.82 12.42
CA GLY A 316 11.17 26.08 13.09
C GLY A 316 11.52 26.16 14.58
N GLY A 317 12.33 25.22 15.09
CA GLY A 317 12.73 25.16 16.49
C GLY A 317 13.51 26.41 16.93
N THR A 318 13.14 26.96 18.08
CA THR A 318 13.77 28.18 18.63
C THR A 318 14.96 27.89 19.57
N ASP A 319 15.12 26.65 20.01
CA ASP A 319 16.22 26.18 20.86
C ASP A 319 17.49 25.79 20.08
N ALA A 320 18.63 25.84 20.76
CA ALA A 320 19.94 25.49 20.17
C ALA A 320 20.16 23.98 19.94
N GLN A 321 19.29 23.13 20.50
CA GLN A 321 19.16 21.71 20.18
C GLN A 321 17.68 21.32 20.27
N PRO A 322 16.95 21.25 19.15
CA PRO A 322 15.53 20.88 19.12
C PRO A 322 15.28 19.41 19.46
N GLY A 323 13.99 19.07 19.58
CA GLY A 323 13.51 17.69 19.64
C GLY A 323 12.29 17.51 20.55
N ASP A 324 12.07 16.34 21.15
CA ASP A 324 12.98 15.17 21.13
C ASP A 324 13.05 14.43 19.79
N GLY A 325 11.95 14.44 19.02
CA GLY A 325 11.75 13.60 17.83
C GLY A 325 10.37 12.94 17.80
N ILE A 326 10.17 11.99 16.88
CA ILE A 326 8.97 11.12 16.84
C ILE A 326 9.36 9.65 16.73
N SER A 327 8.45 8.74 17.10
CA SER A 327 8.59 7.32 16.76
C SER A 327 7.50 6.85 15.80
N PHE A 328 7.90 6.13 14.74
CA PHE A 328 7.01 5.15 14.12
C PHE A 328 7.10 3.86 14.94
N PHE A 329 5.98 3.20 15.17
CA PHE A 329 5.96 1.95 15.94
C PHE A 329 4.95 0.94 15.42
N LEU A 330 5.23 -0.33 15.74
CA LEU A 330 4.29 -1.44 15.63
C LEU A 330 3.96 -1.95 17.04
N ILE A 331 2.74 -2.42 17.24
CA ILE A 331 2.31 -3.11 18.46
C ILE A 331 1.79 -4.52 18.14
N ASP A 332 1.79 -5.39 19.14
CA ASP A 332 1.03 -6.64 19.16
C ASP A 332 -0.46 -6.32 19.05
N GLY A 333 -1.09 -6.78 17.96
CA GLY A 333 -2.51 -6.58 17.68
C GLY A 333 -3.47 -7.31 18.63
N THR A 334 -2.96 -8.10 19.59
CA THR A 334 -3.74 -8.73 20.66
C THR A 334 -3.76 -7.91 21.96
N ALA A 335 -3.02 -6.80 22.04
CA ALA A 335 -2.99 -5.92 23.20
C ALA A 335 -4.38 -5.32 23.51
N SER A 336 -4.85 -5.50 24.75
CA SER A 336 -6.19 -5.09 25.19
C SER A 336 -6.33 -3.62 25.61
N SER A 337 -5.21 -2.90 25.74
CA SER A 337 -5.15 -1.45 25.91
C SER A 337 -3.90 -0.89 25.23
N ILE A 338 -3.96 0.39 24.85
CA ILE A 338 -2.86 1.12 24.22
C ILE A 338 -2.57 2.34 25.09
N GLU A 339 -1.59 2.23 25.98
CA GLU A 339 -1.10 3.33 26.81
C GLU A 339 0.33 3.70 26.35
N PRO A 340 0.66 4.99 26.20
CA PRO A 340 1.92 5.44 25.62
C PRO A 340 3.14 5.13 26.50
N GLY A 341 4.31 5.06 25.87
CA GLY A 341 5.60 5.11 26.56
C GLY A 341 5.94 6.50 27.09
N GLY A 342 7.18 6.70 27.49
CA GLY A 342 7.64 7.98 28.02
C GLY A 342 7.76 9.04 26.93
N PHE A 343 7.31 10.27 27.22
CA PHE A 343 7.75 11.46 26.48
C PHE A 343 9.21 11.78 26.80
N GLY A 344 9.74 12.84 26.17
CA GLY A 344 11.17 13.12 26.20
C GLY A 344 11.90 12.16 25.27
N GLY A 345 13.15 11.85 25.61
CA GLY A 345 14.01 10.92 24.88
C GLY A 345 13.52 9.47 24.75
N SER A 346 12.30 9.15 25.18
CA SER A 346 11.64 7.86 24.89
C SER A 346 10.63 7.92 23.75
N LEU A 347 10.43 9.10 23.13
CA LEU A 347 9.66 9.33 21.89
C LEU A 347 8.25 8.71 21.89
N GLY A 348 7.59 8.63 23.06
CA GLY A 348 6.29 8.00 23.25
C GLY A 348 6.29 6.47 23.19
N TYR A 349 7.46 5.84 23.07
CA TYR A 349 7.61 4.40 22.84
C TYR A 349 8.30 3.65 24.00
N ALA A 350 9.46 4.11 24.46
CA ALA A 350 10.28 3.38 25.45
C ALA A 350 9.99 3.79 26.91
N ASN A 351 10.64 3.13 27.87
CA ASN A 351 10.52 3.44 29.31
C ASN A 351 10.89 4.90 29.65
N ASN A 352 10.24 5.50 30.64
CA ASN A 352 10.82 6.64 31.35
C ASN A 352 10.64 6.48 32.86
N SER A 353 11.71 6.08 33.55
CA SER A 353 11.74 5.79 34.98
C SER A 353 11.58 7.02 35.89
N PHE A 354 11.85 8.25 35.40
CA PHE A 354 11.59 9.47 36.17
C PHE A 354 10.11 9.84 36.21
N LEU A 355 9.32 9.27 35.30
CA LEU A 355 7.89 9.50 35.13
C LEU A 355 7.05 8.24 35.39
N GLU A 356 7.67 7.21 35.98
CA GLU A 356 7.10 5.87 36.21
C GLU A 356 6.51 5.18 34.96
N SER A 357 6.89 5.62 33.75
CA SER A 357 6.36 5.08 32.49
C SER A 357 6.99 3.72 32.11
N PRO A 358 6.17 2.66 31.95
CA PRO A 358 6.65 1.32 31.63
C PRO A 358 6.94 1.11 30.13
N GLY A 359 6.85 2.15 29.30
CA GLY A 359 6.90 2.04 27.84
C GLY A 359 5.55 1.67 27.21
N LEU A 360 5.47 1.77 25.88
CA LEU A 360 4.25 1.58 25.10
C LEU A 360 3.71 0.15 25.25
N VAL A 361 2.50 0.04 25.81
CA VAL A 361 1.82 -1.25 26.01
C VAL A 361 1.58 -1.91 24.64
N GLY A 362 1.97 -3.18 24.54
CA GLY A 362 1.93 -3.95 23.30
C GLY A 362 3.09 -3.68 22.34
N GLY A 363 4.03 -2.75 22.63
CA GLY A 363 5.11 -2.38 21.71
C GLY A 363 5.86 -3.60 21.14
N TYR A 364 5.93 -3.71 19.82
CA TYR A 364 6.66 -4.77 19.10
C TYR A 364 7.96 -4.24 18.49
N LEU A 365 7.92 -3.07 17.87
CA LEU A 365 9.07 -2.42 17.23
C LEU A 365 8.92 -0.90 17.32
N GLY A 366 9.99 -0.20 17.70
CA GLY A 366 10.05 1.26 17.73
C GLY A 366 11.16 1.79 16.83
N ILE A 367 10.82 2.74 15.96
CA ILE A 367 11.71 3.39 14.99
C ILE A 367 11.65 4.88 15.26
N GLY A 368 12.59 5.38 16.08
CA GLY A 368 12.73 6.78 16.41
C GLY A 368 13.38 7.55 15.26
N LEU A 369 12.75 8.63 14.83
CA LEU A 369 13.37 9.75 14.14
C LEU A 369 13.79 10.72 15.25
N ASP A 370 15.02 10.57 15.72
CA ASP A 370 15.54 11.06 17.01
C ASP A 370 16.37 12.33 16.77
N GLU A 371 15.74 13.49 16.98
CA GLU A 371 16.33 14.82 16.78
C GLU A 371 17.37 15.10 17.87
N PHE A 372 16.94 15.01 19.13
CA PHE A 372 17.79 15.29 20.29
C PHE A 372 18.80 14.16 20.54
N GLY A 373 18.52 12.94 20.09
CA GLY A 373 19.41 11.80 20.16
C GLY A 373 19.29 10.91 21.39
N ASN A 374 18.31 11.18 22.27
CA ASN A 374 18.17 10.45 23.53
C ASN A 374 17.45 9.09 23.39
N PHE A 375 16.80 8.80 22.27
CA PHE A 375 16.21 7.46 22.05
C PHE A 375 17.30 6.38 22.00
N SER A 376 18.51 6.72 21.57
CA SER A 376 19.68 5.83 21.61
C SER A 376 20.36 5.71 23.00
N ASN A 377 19.90 6.45 24.01
CA ASN A 377 20.59 6.60 25.31
C ASN A 377 20.11 5.58 26.37
N PRO A 378 21.00 4.79 27.03
CA PRO A 378 20.67 3.83 28.10
C PRO A 378 20.34 4.50 29.45
N THR A 379 19.51 5.55 29.41
CA THR A 379 19.04 6.34 30.55
C THR A 379 17.53 6.17 30.75
N GLU A 380 16.97 6.69 31.84
CA GLU A 380 15.52 6.69 32.10
C GLU A 380 14.88 5.28 32.10
N GLY A 381 15.67 4.24 32.42
CA GLY A 381 15.25 2.84 32.41
C GLY A 381 15.26 2.16 31.04
N ARG A 382 15.63 2.87 29.95
CA ARG A 382 15.87 2.28 28.63
C ARG A 382 17.07 1.32 28.68
N ILE A 383 16.97 0.18 28.02
CA ILE A 383 18.05 -0.82 27.98
C ILE A 383 18.94 -0.60 26.76
N GLY A 384 20.25 -0.48 27.00
CA GLY A 384 21.29 -0.46 25.97
C GLY A 384 21.28 0.78 25.05
N GLY A 385 22.32 0.82 24.21
CA GLY A 385 22.58 1.88 23.25
C GLY A 385 23.87 2.67 23.54
N PRO A 386 24.40 3.43 22.56
CA PRO A 386 25.71 4.07 22.63
C PRO A 386 25.79 5.33 23.52
N GLY A 387 24.66 5.89 23.95
CA GLY A 387 24.58 7.20 24.60
C GLY A 387 23.63 8.12 23.85
N GLN A 388 23.82 9.44 23.93
CA GLN A 388 23.09 10.38 23.07
C GLN A 388 23.71 10.40 21.67
N VAL A 389 22.90 10.21 20.63
CA VAL A 389 23.31 10.34 19.21
C VAL A 389 22.24 11.14 18.45
N PRO A 390 22.39 12.46 18.36
CA PRO A 390 21.45 13.34 17.63
C PRO A 390 21.36 12.98 16.14
N ASP A 391 20.33 13.51 15.49
CA ASP A 391 20.12 13.36 14.04
C ASP A 391 20.09 11.90 13.57
N ALA A 392 19.40 11.03 14.30
CA ALA A 392 19.51 9.58 14.09
C ALA A 392 18.17 8.88 13.80
N VAL A 393 18.21 7.88 12.91
CA VAL A 393 17.20 6.81 12.91
C VAL A 393 17.66 5.76 13.92
N THR A 394 16.93 5.63 15.03
CA THR A 394 17.26 4.71 16.14
C THR A 394 16.18 3.64 16.31
N ILE A 395 16.59 2.38 16.42
CA ILE A 395 15.70 1.22 16.52
C ILE A 395 15.72 0.64 17.93
N ARG A 396 14.52 0.43 18.51
CA ARG A 396 14.30 -0.30 19.76
C ARG A 396 13.35 -1.49 19.55
N GLY A 397 13.61 -2.57 20.28
CA GLY A 397 12.78 -3.76 20.31
C GLY A 397 11.45 -3.55 21.05
N GLY A 398 10.71 -4.64 21.21
CA GLY A 398 9.39 -4.65 21.84
C GLY A 398 9.40 -4.71 23.37
N GLN A 399 8.22 -4.59 23.97
CA GLN A 399 7.94 -4.68 25.40
C GLN A 399 8.48 -5.98 26.03
N VAL A 400 8.44 -7.10 25.30
CA VAL A 400 9.00 -8.40 25.72
C VAL A 400 10.52 -8.30 25.97
N THR A 401 11.25 -7.55 25.14
CA THR A 401 12.68 -7.24 25.33
C THR A 401 12.93 -6.01 26.20
N ARG A 402 11.87 -5.44 26.80
CA ARG A 402 11.93 -4.18 27.57
C ARG A 402 12.53 -3.03 26.73
N TYR A 403 12.13 -2.95 25.46
CA TYR A 403 12.51 -1.91 24.51
C TYR A 403 14.03 -1.75 24.35
N GLN A 404 14.77 -2.87 24.33
CA GLN A 404 16.22 -2.87 24.16
C GLN A 404 16.64 -2.15 22.88
N PHE A 405 17.74 -1.42 22.92
CA PHE A 405 18.37 -0.83 21.73
C PHE A 405 18.83 -1.94 20.79
N LEU A 406 18.50 -1.82 19.50
CA LEU A 406 18.92 -2.75 18.46
C LEU A 406 20.07 -2.18 17.62
N THR A 407 19.89 -0.95 17.11
CA THR A 407 20.86 -0.26 16.25
C THR A 407 20.45 1.20 16.06
N ASN A 408 21.34 2.05 15.56
CA ASN A 408 21.01 3.36 15.02
C ASN A 408 21.93 3.75 13.84
N ALA A 409 21.50 4.76 13.08
CA ALA A 409 22.28 5.38 12.02
C ALA A 409 22.03 6.89 11.99
N VAL A 410 23.10 7.68 11.92
CA VAL A 410 23.02 9.15 11.76
C VAL A 410 22.56 9.48 10.34
N VAL A 411 21.64 10.42 10.22
CA VAL A 411 21.05 10.89 8.97
C VAL A 411 21.99 11.88 8.27
N PRO A 412 22.41 11.63 7.02
CA PRO A 412 23.17 12.60 6.23
C PRO A 412 22.36 13.89 6.02
N GLY A 413 22.83 15.02 6.58
CA GLY A 413 22.12 16.30 6.50
C GLY A 413 21.02 16.50 7.54
N GLY A 414 21.04 15.74 8.64
CA GLY A 414 20.15 15.89 9.79
C GLY A 414 18.78 15.24 9.60
N ILE A 415 18.07 14.95 10.70
CA ILE A 415 16.70 14.40 10.66
C ILE A 415 15.64 15.51 10.61
N ASP A 416 15.95 16.71 11.08
CA ASP A 416 15.06 17.89 11.07
C ASP A 416 15.54 18.98 10.09
N ASN A 417 15.01 20.19 10.22
CA ASN A 417 15.53 21.42 9.60
C ASN A 417 15.16 22.66 10.45
N PRO A 418 15.88 22.95 11.55
CA PRO A 418 15.34 23.78 12.63
C PRO A 418 15.35 25.28 12.30
N ILE A 419 16.32 25.70 11.48
CA ILE A 419 16.51 27.09 11.05
C ILE A 419 15.39 27.55 10.09
N ILE A 420 14.63 26.61 9.53
CA ILE A 420 13.62 26.86 8.50
C ILE A 420 12.21 26.80 9.08
N SER A 421 11.40 27.83 8.81
CA SER A 421 9.98 27.89 9.20
C SER A 421 9.00 27.44 8.13
N ASP A 422 9.47 27.20 6.90
CA ASP A 422 8.67 26.63 5.81
C ASP A 422 8.71 25.09 5.87
N ARG A 423 7.56 24.50 6.24
CA ARG A 423 7.35 23.06 6.28
C ARG A 423 7.75 22.35 4.98
N ALA A 424 7.49 22.94 3.81
CA ALA A 424 7.80 22.30 2.52
C ALA A 424 9.31 22.08 2.32
N LEU A 425 10.14 22.97 2.89
CA LEU A 425 11.60 22.90 2.85
C LEU A 425 12.20 22.05 3.99
N ALA A 426 11.37 21.60 4.93
CA ALA A 426 11.75 20.72 6.03
C ALA A 426 11.26 19.27 5.86
N ARG A 427 10.72 18.94 4.69
CA ARG A 427 10.31 17.58 4.33
C ARG A 427 11.49 16.62 4.41
N LYS A 428 11.31 15.52 5.14
CA LYS A 428 12.05 14.26 4.92
C LYS A 428 11.04 13.21 4.49
N ARG A 429 11.40 12.33 3.57
CA ARG A 429 10.51 11.24 3.13
C ARG A 429 11.11 9.90 3.53
N ILE A 430 10.34 9.09 4.24
CA ILE A 430 10.80 7.86 4.91
C ILE A 430 10.07 6.66 4.32
N GLN A 431 10.80 5.58 4.10
CA GLN A 431 10.28 4.25 3.78
C GLN A 431 10.71 3.24 4.85
N ILE A 432 9.75 2.46 5.31
CA ILE A 432 9.97 1.34 6.22
C ILE A 432 9.47 0.09 5.50
N ILE A 433 10.34 -0.91 5.35
CA ILE A 433 9.96 -2.23 4.84
C ILE A 433 10.21 -3.25 5.94
N LEU A 434 9.16 -4.01 6.28
CA LEU A 434 9.25 -5.24 7.05
C LEU A 434 8.94 -6.38 6.08
N ASP A 435 9.99 -7.00 5.52
CA ASP A 435 9.86 -8.22 4.74
C ASP A 435 9.41 -9.37 5.69
N PRO A 436 8.39 -10.16 5.32
CA PRO A 436 7.93 -11.27 6.15
C PRO A 436 8.86 -12.48 6.03
N PRO A 437 8.80 -13.45 6.98
CA PRO A 437 9.59 -14.66 6.87
C PRO A 437 9.05 -15.54 5.72
N THR A 438 9.86 -15.75 4.68
CA THR A 438 9.46 -16.55 3.49
C THR A 438 9.78 -18.04 3.62
N SER A 439 10.48 -18.42 4.68
CA SER A 439 10.87 -19.79 5.04
C SER A 439 11.30 -19.82 6.51
N PRO A 440 11.24 -20.95 7.24
CA PRO A 440 11.93 -21.10 8.52
C PRO A 440 13.46 -20.80 8.47
N THR A 441 14.05 -20.74 7.27
CA THR A 441 15.46 -20.35 7.04
C THR A 441 15.64 -18.92 6.54
N THR A 442 14.55 -18.20 6.24
CA THR A 442 14.57 -16.83 5.72
C THR A 442 13.75 -15.95 6.67
N PRO A 443 14.38 -15.37 7.71
CA PRO A 443 13.68 -14.62 8.75
C PRO A 443 13.08 -13.31 8.22
N ASN A 444 12.23 -12.69 9.04
CA ASN A 444 11.73 -11.35 8.77
C ASN A 444 12.88 -10.33 8.77
N ARG A 445 12.80 -9.32 7.89
CA ARG A 445 13.87 -8.33 7.71
C ARG A 445 13.31 -6.92 7.74
N LEU A 446 13.96 -6.05 8.51
CA LEU A 446 13.62 -4.63 8.58
C LEU A 446 14.61 -3.80 7.77
N THR A 447 14.12 -2.92 6.91
CA THR A 447 14.89 -1.77 6.42
C THR A 447 14.17 -0.46 6.70
N VAL A 448 14.95 0.58 7.04
CA VAL A 448 14.49 1.96 7.06
C VAL A 448 15.35 2.77 6.12
N ALA A 449 14.72 3.48 5.19
CA ALA A 449 15.36 4.32 4.20
C ALA A 449 14.78 5.74 4.22
N LEU A 450 15.63 6.73 3.95
CA LEU A 450 15.27 8.12 3.74
C LEU A 450 15.59 8.49 2.30
N ASP A 451 14.67 9.15 1.61
CA ASP A 451 14.95 9.87 0.35
C ASP A 451 15.87 11.05 0.71
N LEU A 452 17.12 10.99 0.29
CA LEU A 452 18.15 11.99 0.65
C LEU A 452 18.29 13.10 -0.40
N ASN A 453 17.61 12.99 -1.54
CA ASN A 453 17.75 13.92 -2.65
C ASN A 453 16.43 14.54 -3.15
N ASN A 454 15.30 14.14 -2.54
CA ASN A 454 13.93 14.55 -2.85
C ASN A 454 13.47 14.17 -4.26
N ASN A 455 13.78 12.95 -4.70
CA ASN A 455 13.30 12.38 -5.97
C ASN A 455 12.05 11.48 -5.83
N ASP A 456 11.52 11.33 -4.60
CA ASP A 456 10.41 10.46 -4.19
C ASP A 456 10.67 8.94 -4.36
N LEU A 457 11.91 8.53 -4.66
CA LEU A 457 12.39 7.15 -4.69
C LEU A 457 13.24 6.84 -3.45
N PHE A 458 13.75 5.60 -3.38
CA PHE A 458 14.61 5.08 -2.31
C PHE A 458 15.64 4.13 -2.91
N THR A 459 16.26 4.55 -4.03
CA THR A 459 17.08 3.71 -4.90
C THR A 459 18.55 4.09 -4.91
N ASP A 460 18.91 5.24 -4.34
CA ASP A 460 20.26 5.78 -4.44
C ASP A 460 21.20 5.26 -3.33
N PRO A 461 22.51 5.11 -3.60
CA PRO A 461 23.44 4.57 -2.61
C PRO A 461 23.54 5.44 -1.35
N GLY A 462 23.17 4.86 -0.21
CA GLY A 462 23.19 5.54 1.10
C GLY A 462 21.81 5.86 1.67
N GLU A 463 20.73 5.75 0.87
CA GLU A 463 19.36 6.05 1.34
C GLU A 463 18.83 5.04 2.35
N THR A 464 19.21 3.76 2.23
CA THR A 464 18.90 2.73 3.25
C THR A 464 19.85 2.86 4.44
N LEU A 465 19.41 3.60 5.46
CA LEU A 465 20.20 3.83 6.69
C LEU A 465 20.21 2.61 7.62
N ILE A 466 19.11 1.87 7.71
CA ILE A 466 18.95 0.70 8.58
C ILE A 466 18.65 -0.55 7.77
N ASN A 467 19.31 -1.66 8.11
CA ASN A 467 19.09 -2.99 7.55
C ASN A 467 19.32 -4.06 8.63
N ILE A 468 18.26 -4.56 9.25
CA ILE A 468 18.29 -5.67 10.21
C ILE A 468 17.86 -6.95 9.47
N PRO A 469 18.78 -7.85 9.09
CA PRO A 469 18.49 -8.99 8.22
C PRO A 469 17.72 -10.13 8.89
N ASN A 470 17.63 -10.12 10.22
CA ASN A 470 16.77 -10.99 11.02
C ASN A 470 16.22 -10.15 12.18
N LEU A 471 14.99 -9.63 12.03
CA LEU A 471 14.38 -8.80 13.07
C LEU A 471 13.94 -9.65 14.26
N ALA A 472 13.41 -10.86 14.07
CA ALA A 472 12.91 -11.72 15.14
C ALA A 472 13.98 -12.00 16.20
N THR A 473 15.15 -12.50 15.80
CA THR A 473 16.24 -12.79 16.74
C THR A 473 16.84 -11.50 17.34
N ALA A 474 16.92 -10.40 16.59
CA ALA A 474 17.34 -9.11 17.13
C ALA A 474 16.35 -8.57 18.19
N ASN A 475 15.05 -8.81 17.97
CA ASN A 475 13.95 -8.48 18.87
C ASN A 475 13.66 -9.58 19.91
N GLY A 476 14.62 -10.48 20.15
CA GLY A 476 14.55 -11.51 21.20
C GLY A 476 13.41 -12.52 21.05
N SER A 477 12.79 -12.63 19.87
CA SER A 477 11.58 -13.42 19.63
C SER A 477 11.86 -14.64 18.76
N ASP A 478 12.61 -15.61 19.29
CA ASP A 478 12.86 -16.92 18.62
C ASP A 478 11.71 -17.94 18.89
N THR A 479 10.56 -17.51 19.42
CA THR A 479 9.42 -18.39 19.76
C THR A 479 8.05 -17.80 19.40
N CYS A 480 7.57 -18.11 18.19
CA CYS A 480 6.22 -18.63 17.85
C CYS A 480 5.92 -18.39 16.36
#